data_AF-A0A3R8TD94-F1
#
_entry.id   AF-A0A3R8TD94-F1
#
_cell.length_a   1.000
_cell.length_b   1.000
_cell.length_c   1.000
_cell.angle_alpha   90.00
_cell.angle_beta   90.00
_cell.angle_gamma   90.00
#
_symmetry.space_group_name_H-M   'P 1'
#
loop_
_entity.id
_entity.type
_entity.pdbx_description
1 polymer ?
#
loop_
_entity_poly.entity_id
_entity_poly.type
_entity_poly.pdbx_seq_one_letter_code
_entity_poly.pdbx_strand_id
1 'polypeptide(L)'
;MECSSCGSSDFYIPAEKSALEIWTCKKCGSENAVHCNYGFDLSKIQLHDSFIGTASIDPGTESLKALFKLKKALAFAERFEPSKLEEQHKAGKQTWNLGYFFDFEVQQAAAECLRAGIHASFDKVD
;
A
#
# COMPACT_ATOMS: atom_id res chain seq x y z
N MET A 1 -1.29 -36.97 -10.28
CA MET A 1 -2.37 -37.63 -9.52
C MET A 1 -3.02 -38.65 -10.43
N GLU A 2 -3.37 -39.83 -9.92
CA GLU A 2 -4.00 -40.91 -10.69
C GLU A 2 -5.43 -41.15 -10.19
N CYS A 3 -6.30 -41.65 -11.06
CA CYS A 3 -7.67 -42.01 -10.71
C CYS A 3 -7.66 -43.22 -9.79
N SER A 4 -8.27 -43.07 -8.62
CA SER A 4 -8.38 -44.13 -7.60
C SER A 4 -9.12 -45.37 -8.11
N SER A 5 -9.98 -45.22 -9.14
CA SER A 5 -10.76 -46.33 -9.70
C SER A 5 -10.12 -47.04 -10.89
N CYS A 6 -9.37 -46.34 -11.75
CA CYS A 6 -8.87 -46.91 -13.01
C CYS A 6 -7.40 -46.62 -13.34
N GLY A 7 -6.68 -45.92 -12.47
CA GLY A 7 -5.26 -45.58 -12.62
C GLY A 7 -4.94 -44.55 -13.72
N SER A 8 -5.95 -44.00 -14.41
CA SER A 8 -5.72 -42.97 -15.43
C SER A 8 -5.31 -41.64 -14.80
N SER A 9 -4.41 -40.91 -15.45
CA SER A 9 -4.02 -39.55 -15.08
C SER A 9 -4.75 -38.45 -15.86
N ASP A 10 -5.71 -38.82 -16.72
CA ASP A 10 -6.46 -37.87 -17.54
C ASP A 10 -7.78 -37.47 -16.88
N PHE A 11 -7.89 -36.19 -16.54
CA PHE A 11 -9.01 -35.61 -15.81
C PHE A 11 -9.59 -34.40 -16.56
N TYR A 12 -10.89 -34.20 -16.40
CA TYR A 12 -11.53 -32.91 -16.57
C TYR A 12 -11.32 -32.11 -15.28
N ILE A 13 -10.66 -30.96 -15.41
CA ILE A 13 -10.37 -30.04 -14.31
C ILE A 13 -11.36 -28.86 -14.43
N PRO A 14 -12.04 -28.46 -13.35
CA PRO A 14 -12.92 -27.30 -13.36
C PRO A 14 -12.21 -26.02 -13.86
N ALA A 15 -12.92 -25.20 -14.63
CA ALA A 15 -12.37 -23.93 -15.14
C ALA A 15 -12.27 -22.85 -14.05
N GLU A 16 -13.21 -22.88 -13.10
CA GLU A 16 -13.21 -21.97 -11.95
C GLU A 16 -12.38 -22.58 -10.82
N LYS A 17 -11.42 -21.80 -10.33
CA LYS A 17 -10.49 -22.21 -9.29
C LYS A 17 -11.15 -22.12 -7.92
N SER A 18 -11.03 -23.15 -7.11
CA SER A 18 -11.51 -23.16 -5.71
C SER A 18 -10.54 -23.90 -4.78
N ALA A 19 -10.63 -23.67 -3.48
CA ALA A 19 -9.80 -24.38 -2.50
C ALA A 19 -10.04 -25.90 -2.50
N LEU A 20 -11.20 -26.34 -3.00
CA LEU A 20 -11.60 -27.74 -3.15
C LEU A 20 -12.26 -27.94 -4.51
N GLU A 21 -11.58 -28.67 -5.39
CA GLU A 21 -12.04 -28.96 -6.74
C GLU A 21 -12.44 -30.42 -6.87
N ILE A 22 -13.44 -30.68 -7.71
CA ILE A 22 -13.84 -32.04 -8.08
C ILE A 22 -13.34 -32.29 -9.50
N TRP A 23 -12.38 -33.21 -9.63
CA TRP A 23 -11.80 -33.59 -10.90
C TRP A 23 -12.45 -34.89 -11.38
N THR A 24 -12.97 -34.90 -12.60
CA THR A 24 -13.66 -36.07 -13.16
C THR A 24 -12.73 -36.82 -14.10
N CYS A 25 -12.46 -38.10 -13.83
CA CYS A 25 -11.62 -38.93 -14.70
C CYS A 25 -12.30 -39.12 -16.06
N LYS A 26 -11.61 -38.75 -17.15
CA LYS A 26 -12.19 -38.85 -18.51
C LYS A 26 -12.37 -40.28 -18.98
N LYS A 27 -11.65 -41.24 -18.37
CA LYS A 27 -11.70 -42.66 -18.76
C LYS A 27 -12.86 -43.42 -18.13
N CYS A 28 -13.11 -43.22 -16.83
CA CYS A 28 -14.12 -44.00 -16.09
C CYS A 28 -15.22 -43.16 -15.44
N GLY A 29 -15.14 -41.83 -15.52
CA GLY A 29 -16.14 -40.93 -14.93
C GLY A 29 -16.03 -40.75 -13.42
N SER A 30 -15.09 -41.43 -12.74
CA SER A 30 -14.92 -41.29 -11.29
C SER A 30 -14.46 -39.89 -10.90
N GLU A 31 -15.04 -39.38 -9.82
CA GLU A 31 -14.70 -38.07 -9.26
C GLU A 31 -13.64 -38.19 -8.17
N ASN A 32 -12.67 -37.27 -8.20
CA ASN A 32 -11.64 -37.12 -7.19
C ASN A 32 -11.71 -35.70 -6.61
N ALA A 33 -11.86 -35.60 -5.29
CA ALA A 33 -11.78 -34.32 -4.61
C ALA A 33 -10.30 -33.93 -4.38
N VAL A 34 -9.92 -32.73 -4.83
CA VAL A 34 -8.55 -32.22 -4.77
C VAL A 34 -8.54 -30.91 -3.99
N HIS A 35 -7.77 -30.88 -2.92
CA HIS A 35 -7.49 -29.63 -2.19
C HIS A 35 -6.43 -28.85 -2.96
N CYS A 36 -6.77 -27.68 -3.46
CA CYS A 36 -5.89 -26.83 -4.26
C CYS A 36 -5.35 -25.67 -3.41
N ASN A 37 -4.02 -25.55 -3.35
CA ASN A 37 -3.35 -24.39 -2.78
C ASN A 37 -2.93 -23.45 -3.91
N TYR A 38 -3.78 -22.49 -4.24
CA TYR A 38 -3.43 -21.45 -5.20
C TYR A 38 -2.51 -20.42 -4.56
N GLY A 39 -1.34 -20.19 -5.16
CA GLY A 39 -0.51 -19.03 -4.81
C GLY A 39 -1.21 -17.74 -5.21
N PHE A 40 -1.06 -16.69 -4.39
CA PHE A 40 -1.52 -15.35 -4.77
C PHE A 40 -0.76 -14.87 -6.01
N ASP A 41 -1.48 -14.48 -7.04
CA ASP A 41 -0.89 -13.81 -8.19
C ASP A 41 -0.63 -12.34 -7.83
N LEU A 42 0.59 -12.08 -7.34
CA LEU A 42 1.03 -10.73 -6.96
C LEU A 42 1.39 -9.87 -8.18
N SER A 43 1.36 -10.40 -9.42
CA SER A 43 1.73 -9.65 -10.62
C SER A 43 0.77 -8.50 -10.94
N LYS A 44 -0.40 -8.47 -10.28
CA LYS A 44 -1.41 -7.43 -10.43
C LYS A 44 -1.39 -6.38 -9.31
N ILE A 45 -0.52 -6.55 -8.30
CA ILE A 45 -0.34 -5.52 -7.28
C ILE A 45 0.50 -4.41 -7.90
N GLN A 46 -0.11 -3.26 -8.17
CA GLN A 46 0.62 -2.06 -8.53
C GLN A 46 1.44 -1.61 -7.32
N LEU A 47 2.76 -1.72 -7.42
CA LEU A 47 3.67 -1.09 -6.48
C LEU A 47 3.69 0.40 -6.81
N HIS A 48 3.20 1.22 -5.87
CA HIS A 48 3.27 2.67 -5.99
C HIS A 48 4.68 3.16 -5.65
N ASP A 49 5.16 4.13 -6.43
CA ASP A 49 6.38 4.86 -6.09
C ASP A 49 6.19 5.57 -4.75
N SER A 50 7.24 5.60 -3.94
CA SER A 50 7.23 6.26 -2.63
C SER A 50 8.06 7.55 -2.69
N PHE A 51 7.56 8.58 -2.02
CA PHE A 51 8.19 9.90 -1.92
C PHE A 51 8.37 10.26 -0.45
N ILE A 52 9.43 10.99 -0.12
CA ILE A 52 9.64 11.57 1.21
C ILE A 52 9.30 13.05 1.18
N GLY A 53 8.37 13.47 2.04
CA GLY A 53 7.99 14.86 2.18
C GLY A 53 8.88 15.59 3.16
N THR A 54 9.36 16.79 2.83
CA THR A 54 10.06 17.67 3.77
C THR A 54 9.49 19.08 3.74
N ALA A 55 9.46 19.77 4.88
CA ALA A 55 9.05 21.16 4.97
C ALA A 55 10.05 21.99 5.78
N SER A 56 10.28 23.22 5.34
CA SER A 56 11.09 24.20 6.08
C SER A 56 10.18 25.11 6.89
N ILE A 57 10.42 25.18 8.20
CA ILE A 57 9.60 25.88 9.18
C ILE A 57 10.43 26.99 9.83
N ASP A 58 9.89 28.21 9.80
CA ASP A 58 10.49 29.34 10.49
C ASP A 58 10.45 29.16 12.02
N PRO A 59 11.54 29.48 12.73
CA PRO A 59 11.59 29.32 14.18
C PRO A 59 10.67 30.31 14.90
N GLY A 60 10.20 29.93 16.09
CA GLY A 60 9.39 30.79 16.98
C GLY A 60 7.90 30.47 16.97
N THR A 61 7.04 31.48 17.20
CA THR A 61 5.57 31.30 17.28
C THR A 61 4.92 30.76 16.02
N GLU A 62 5.58 30.92 14.87
CA GLU A 62 5.13 30.38 13.59
C GLU A 62 5.30 28.86 13.49
N SER A 63 6.23 28.26 14.25
CA SER A 63 6.42 26.81 14.27
C SER A 63 5.22 26.05 14.84
N LEU A 64 4.60 26.57 15.92
CA LEU A 64 3.39 25.96 16.48
C LEU A 64 2.21 26.06 15.52
N LYS A 65 2.06 27.19 14.81
CA LYS A 65 1.03 27.34 13.76
C LYS A 65 1.28 26.38 12.60
N ALA A 66 2.52 26.22 12.18
CA ALA A 66 2.90 25.29 11.13
C ALA A 66 2.57 23.84 11.50
N LEU A 67 2.75 23.44 12.77
CA LEU A 67 2.35 22.13 13.28
C LEU A 67 0.87 21.84 13.05
N PHE A 68 -0.01 22.74 13.51
CA PHE A 68 -1.46 22.54 13.35
C PHE A 68 -1.89 22.56 11.87
N LYS A 69 -1.29 23.43 11.07
CA LYS A 69 -1.54 23.53 9.64
C LYS A 69 -1.15 22.26 8.90
N LEU A 70 0.05 21.74 9.11
CA LEU A 70 0.52 20.50 8.46
C LEU A 70 -0.31 19.30 8.88
N LYS A 71 -0.64 19.18 10.17
CA LYS A 71 -1.51 18.11 10.66
C LYS A 71 -2.85 18.08 9.95
N LYS A 72 -3.44 19.24 9.69
CA LYS A 72 -4.70 19.34 8.97
C LYS A 72 -4.53 19.09 7.47
N ALA A 73 -3.52 19.71 6.87
CA ALA A 73 -3.25 19.63 5.43
C ALA A 73 -2.96 18.20 4.96
N LEU A 74 -2.28 17.40 5.79
CA LEU A 74 -1.81 16.06 5.44
C LEU A 74 -2.63 14.93 6.08
N ALA A 75 -3.76 15.25 6.73
CA ALA A 75 -4.62 14.25 7.38
C ALA A 75 -5.22 13.22 6.41
N PHE A 76 -5.18 13.47 5.10
CA PHE A 76 -5.67 12.56 4.08
C PHE A 76 -4.66 11.46 3.72
N ALA A 77 -3.36 11.69 3.98
CA ALA A 77 -2.31 10.80 3.51
C ALA A 77 -2.19 9.55 4.38
N GLU A 78 -2.11 8.39 3.73
CA GLU A 78 -2.23 7.08 4.39
C GLU A 78 -1.14 6.83 5.43
N ARG A 79 0.08 7.29 5.15
CA ARG A 79 1.28 7.07 5.98
C ARG A 79 1.67 8.28 6.81
N PHE A 80 0.81 9.30 6.89
CA PHE A 80 1.11 10.50 7.65
C PHE A 80 0.96 10.25 9.16
N GLU A 81 2.00 10.59 9.92
CA GLU A 81 2.07 10.40 11.37
C GLU A 81 2.15 11.76 12.09
N PRO A 82 1.02 12.32 12.57
CA PRO A 82 0.99 13.59 13.28
C PRO A 82 1.92 13.67 14.50
N SER A 83 2.16 12.53 15.17
CA SER A 83 3.05 12.42 16.33
C SER A 83 4.51 12.73 15.99
N LYS A 84 5.01 12.26 14.84
CA LYS A 84 6.37 12.55 14.36
C LYS A 84 6.59 14.04 14.12
N LEU A 85 5.57 14.78 13.68
CA LEU A 85 5.66 16.23 13.58
C LEU A 85 5.76 16.91 14.95
N GLU A 86 5.00 16.44 15.95
CA GLU A 86 5.07 16.98 17.31
C GLU A 86 6.46 16.78 17.93
N GLU A 87 7.06 15.61 17.73
CA GLU A 87 8.41 15.31 18.20
C GLU A 87 9.44 16.25 17.57
N GLN A 88 9.33 16.51 16.27
CA GLN A 88 10.22 17.42 15.55
C GLN A 88 10.05 18.88 15.99
N HIS A 89 8.81 19.31 16.25
CA HIS A 89 8.52 20.62 16.85
C HIS A 89 9.12 20.73 18.27
N LYS A 90 8.91 19.73 19.14
CA LYS A 90 9.49 19.68 20.49
C LYS A 90 11.02 19.71 20.47
N ALA A 91 11.63 19.09 19.45
CA ALA A 91 13.07 19.10 19.23
C ALA A 91 13.59 20.43 18.63
N GLY A 92 12.72 21.39 18.32
CA GLY A 92 13.13 22.69 17.75
C GLY A 92 13.74 22.58 16.36
N LYS A 93 13.43 21.53 15.59
CA LYS A 93 13.94 21.37 14.23
C LYS A 93 13.36 22.44 13.31
N GLN A 94 14.17 22.94 12.39
CA GLN A 94 13.72 23.88 11.34
C GLN A 94 13.28 23.16 10.07
N THR A 95 13.83 21.98 9.80
CA THR A 95 13.39 21.12 8.70
C THR A 95 12.65 19.92 9.26
N TRP A 96 11.40 19.75 8.83
CA TRP A 96 10.53 18.68 9.30
C TRP A 96 10.34 17.64 8.19
N ASN A 97 10.53 16.38 8.57
CA ASN A 97 10.13 15.23 7.78
C ASN A 97 8.62 15.03 7.93
N LEU A 98 7.90 15.10 6.82
CA LEU A 98 6.44 14.95 6.73
C LEU A 98 6.01 13.48 6.61
N GLY A 99 6.96 12.56 6.45
CA GLY A 99 6.71 11.13 6.25
C GLY A 99 6.79 10.72 4.78
N TYR A 100 6.30 9.51 4.50
CA TYR A 100 6.25 8.94 3.17
C TYR A 100 4.88 9.20 2.52
N PHE A 101 4.89 9.39 1.21
CA PHE A 101 3.72 9.63 0.39
C PHE A 101 3.77 8.72 -0.83
N PHE A 102 2.62 8.21 -1.25
CA PHE A 102 2.51 7.54 -2.54
C PHE A 102 2.47 8.56 -3.68
N ASP A 103 2.87 8.13 -4.87
CA ASP A 103 2.84 8.92 -6.10
C ASP A 103 1.53 9.68 -6.33
N PHE A 104 0.39 9.02 -6.10
CA PHE A 104 -0.94 9.61 -6.26
C PHE A 104 -1.29 10.64 -5.18
N GLU A 105 -0.60 10.65 -4.03
CA GLU A 105 -0.84 11.59 -2.93
C GLU A 105 -0.01 12.88 -3.08
N VAL A 106 1.16 12.80 -3.73
CA VAL A 106 2.16 13.90 -3.77
C VAL A 106 1.57 15.20 -4.28
N GLN A 107 0.80 15.17 -5.37
CA GLN A 107 0.23 16.38 -5.95
C GLN A 107 -0.75 17.07 -4.99
N GLN A 108 -1.60 16.30 -4.31
CA GLN A 108 -2.53 16.83 -3.32
C GLN A 108 -1.78 17.35 -2.10
N ALA A 109 -0.77 16.61 -1.61
CA ALA A 109 0.03 16.98 -0.44
C ALA A 109 0.74 18.31 -0.66
N ALA A 110 1.40 18.48 -1.81
CA ALA A 110 2.05 19.73 -2.19
C ALA A 110 1.04 20.91 -2.26
N ALA A 111 -0.14 20.69 -2.83
CA ALA A 111 -1.16 21.72 -2.95
C ALA A 111 -1.77 22.13 -1.59
N GLU A 112 -1.98 21.18 -0.68
CA GLU A 112 -2.48 21.47 0.68
C GLU A 112 -1.42 22.18 1.53
N CYS A 113 -0.15 21.77 1.45
CA CYS A 113 0.97 22.47 2.09
C CYS A 113 1.07 23.92 1.60
N LEU A 114 1.01 24.14 0.29
CA LEU A 114 1.05 25.49 -0.29
C LEU A 114 -0.15 26.34 0.16
N ARG A 115 -1.37 25.78 0.19
CA ARG A 115 -2.57 26.46 0.71
C ARG A 115 -2.46 26.82 2.19
N ALA A 116 -1.76 26.01 2.97
CA ALA A 116 -1.43 26.32 4.36
C ALA A 116 -0.33 27.40 4.49
N GLY A 117 0.30 27.81 3.39
CA GLY A 117 1.41 28.75 3.35
C GLY A 117 2.74 28.12 3.78
N ILE A 118 2.91 26.81 3.58
CA ILE A 118 4.09 26.06 3.99
C ILE A 118 4.75 25.49 2.74
N HIS A 119 6.03 25.81 2.55
CA HIS A 119 6.79 25.26 1.45
C HIS A 119 7.27 23.85 1.80
N ALA A 120 6.85 22.87 0.99
CA ALA A 120 7.22 21.48 1.14
C ALA A 120 7.78 20.91 -0.18
N SER A 121 8.79 20.05 -0.09
CA SER A 121 9.31 19.24 -1.19
C SER A 121 8.89 17.78 -1.01
N PHE A 122 8.80 17.04 -2.12
CA PHE A 122 8.50 15.62 -2.14
C PHE A 122 9.47 14.96 -3.11
N ASP A 123 10.43 14.23 -2.56
CA ASP A 123 11.51 13.64 -3.33
C ASP A 123 11.28 12.13 -3.45
N LYS A 124 11.42 11.58 -4.66
CA LYS A 124 11.24 10.15 -4.90
C LYS A 124 12.29 9.36 -4.12
N VAL A 125 11.88 8.25 -3.52
CA VAL A 125 12.75 7.33 -2.79
C VAL A 125 12.95 6.10 -3.67
N ASP A 126 14.21 5.82 -4.01
CA ASP A 126 14.63 4.65 -4.79
C ASP A 126 14.65 3.37 -3.95
#